data_AF-A0AAV4DL31-F1
#
_entry.id   AF-A0AAV4DL31-F1
#
_cell.length_a   1.000
_cell.length_b   1.000
_cell.length_c   1.000
_cell.angle_alpha   90.00
_cell.angle_beta   90.00
_cell.angle_gamma   90.00
#
_symmetry.space_group_name_H-M   'P 1'
#
loop_
_entity.id
_entity.type
_entity.pdbx_description
1 polymer ?
#
loop_
_entity_poly.entity_id
_entity_poly.type
_entity_poly.pdbx_seq_one_letter_code
_entity_poly.pdbx_strand_id
1 'polypeptide(L)'
;MSQLWDTFSQAMNNTFNISRIMDTWTRQMGYPVVTVQEKDDHYILHQERFLLNTDNTSEVEEKPNPYGYKWYIPFTYLTEEDREQRLVWLNLGSATIPKPKRGWLLGNCEFKGFFRVMYEKEMWGKLAEQLLKNHTKNHASIDNYNDHNLLFDFPSLMTRYPRRLILSLACEFEVEKAVSYAKSMFDNWMKLGHPLPADLAMTIYSVGIKEGGAKEWDFVWNKAKTTVVASERDILLESLVHTQKSWLLYRTPLSKMVALEYVTTHWTELVTKFEDEVLMQDIVREVTSFVNIEYHYKQVGKPKTS
;
A
#
# COMPACT_ATOMS: atom_id res chain seq x y z
N MET A 1 19.73 -13.37 -19.66
CA MET A 1 18.38 -13.88 -19.36
C MET A 1 18.15 -15.30 -19.87
N SER A 2 18.70 -15.72 -21.03
CA SER A 2 18.52 -17.09 -21.55
C SER A 2 18.94 -18.20 -20.57
N GLN A 3 20.14 -18.09 -19.98
CA GLN A 3 20.67 -19.13 -19.07
C GLN A 3 19.75 -19.44 -17.88
N LEU A 4 19.05 -18.45 -17.32
CA LEU A 4 18.13 -18.64 -16.20
C LEU A 4 16.92 -19.51 -16.61
N TRP A 5 16.31 -19.18 -17.74
CA TRP A 5 15.13 -19.89 -18.24
C TRP A 5 15.47 -21.30 -18.71
N ASP A 6 16.68 -21.50 -19.22
CA ASP A 6 17.18 -22.82 -19.61
C ASP A 6 17.33 -23.72 -18.38
N THR A 7 17.89 -23.21 -17.28
CA THR A 7 18.00 -23.96 -16.01
C THR A 7 16.62 -24.36 -15.46
N PHE A 8 15.64 -23.44 -15.46
CA PHE A 8 14.28 -23.77 -15.01
C PHE A 8 13.58 -24.78 -15.93
N SER A 9 13.78 -24.66 -17.24
CA SER A 9 13.22 -25.61 -18.21
C SER A 9 13.78 -27.02 -17.96
N GLN A 10 15.10 -27.15 -17.73
CA GLN A 10 15.74 -28.41 -17.38
C GLN A 10 15.22 -29.00 -16.07
N ALA A 11 15.08 -28.19 -15.02
CA ALA A 11 14.53 -28.62 -13.73
C ALA A 11 13.09 -29.15 -13.84
N MET A 12 12.33 -28.69 -14.84
CA MET A 12 10.98 -29.16 -15.14
C MET A 12 10.95 -30.22 -16.25
N ASN A 13 12.06 -30.93 -16.48
CA ASN A 13 12.21 -31.96 -17.52
C ASN A 13 11.79 -31.50 -18.93
N ASN A 14 11.96 -30.20 -19.22
CA ASN A 14 11.55 -29.54 -20.45
C ASN A 14 10.04 -29.68 -20.78
N THR A 15 9.20 -29.90 -19.76
CA THR A 15 7.73 -29.98 -19.91
C THR A 15 7.14 -28.67 -20.44
N PHE A 16 7.76 -27.54 -20.09
CA PHE A 16 7.36 -26.21 -20.53
C PHE A 16 8.56 -25.48 -21.11
N ASN A 17 8.32 -24.69 -22.17
CA ASN A 17 9.31 -23.74 -22.66
C ASN A 17 9.24 -22.46 -21.82
N ILE A 18 10.01 -22.43 -20.73
CA ILE A 18 9.98 -21.31 -19.77
C ILE A 18 10.46 -20.02 -20.40
N SER A 19 11.45 -20.07 -21.31
CA SER A 19 11.91 -18.87 -22.02
C SER A 19 10.76 -18.21 -22.75
N ARG A 20 9.97 -18.97 -23.51
CA ARG A 20 8.84 -18.43 -24.27
C ARG A 20 7.77 -17.81 -23.37
N ILE A 21 7.50 -18.41 -22.21
CA ILE A 21 6.55 -17.87 -21.23
C ILE A 21 7.11 -16.56 -20.66
N MET A 22 8.32 -16.61 -20.09
CA MET A 22 8.91 -15.49 -19.35
C MET A 22 9.36 -14.34 -20.25
N ASP A 23 9.62 -14.58 -21.52
CA ASP A 23 9.86 -13.53 -22.51
C ASP A 23 8.65 -12.59 -22.61
N THR A 24 7.42 -13.12 -22.56
CA THR A 24 6.22 -12.27 -22.53
C THR A 24 6.13 -11.45 -21.25
N TRP A 25 6.71 -11.87 -20.13
CA TRP A 25 6.66 -11.14 -18.87
C TRP A 25 7.81 -10.14 -18.68
N THR A 26 8.93 -10.34 -19.37
CA THR A 26 10.17 -9.59 -19.11
C THR A 26 10.61 -8.68 -20.25
N ARG A 27 10.12 -8.91 -21.48
CA ARG A 27 10.51 -8.15 -22.68
C ARG A 27 9.48 -7.12 -23.15
N GLN A 28 8.38 -6.96 -22.42
CA GLN A 28 7.37 -5.94 -22.66
C GLN A 28 6.96 -5.28 -21.35
N MET A 29 6.59 -4.01 -21.41
CA MET A 29 6.13 -3.25 -20.26
C MET A 29 4.65 -3.50 -19.94
N GLY A 30 4.28 -3.27 -18.69
CA GLY A 30 2.90 -3.42 -18.21
C GLY A 30 2.56 -4.85 -17.80
N TYR A 31 1.28 -5.10 -17.56
CA TYR A 31 0.74 -6.40 -17.15
C TYR A 31 -0.72 -6.54 -17.61
N PRO A 32 -1.24 -7.77 -17.69
CA PRO A 32 -2.59 -7.98 -18.16
C PRO A 32 -3.65 -7.78 -17.07
N VAL A 33 -4.84 -7.40 -17.53
CA VAL A 33 -6.11 -7.71 -16.85
C VAL A 33 -6.76 -8.88 -17.59
N VAL A 34 -7.25 -9.86 -16.83
CA VAL A 34 -8.00 -11.01 -17.33
C VAL A 34 -9.47 -10.81 -16.99
N THR A 35 -10.29 -10.58 -18.01
CA THR A 35 -11.74 -10.43 -17.92
C THR A 35 -12.40 -11.79 -18.00
N VAL A 36 -13.20 -12.11 -16.99
CA VAL A 36 -14.00 -13.34 -16.89
C VAL A 36 -15.42 -12.99 -17.36
N GLN A 37 -15.78 -13.49 -18.55
CA GLN A 37 -17.08 -13.26 -19.16
C GLN A 37 -17.96 -14.51 -19.03
N GLU A 38 -19.19 -14.35 -18.55
CA GLU A 38 -20.15 -15.44 -18.44
C GLU A 38 -20.79 -15.77 -19.80
N LYS A 39 -20.85 -17.06 -20.14
CA LYS A 39 -21.69 -17.63 -21.20
C LYS A 39 -22.63 -18.67 -20.60
N ASP A 40 -23.48 -19.26 -21.45
CA ASP A 40 -24.54 -20.17 -21.00
C ASP A 40 -23.99 -21.35 -20.19
N ASP A 41 -22.91 -22.00 -20.66
CA ASP A 41 -22.35 -23.22 -20.06
C ASP A 41 -20.88 -23.10 -19.58
N HIS A 42 -20.22 -21.98 -19.87
CA HIS A 42 -18.81 -21.79 -19.54
C HIS A 42 -18.49 -20.30 -19.30
N TYR A 43 -17.35 -20.04 -18.66
CA TYR A 43 -16.74 -18.71 -18.65
C TYR A 43 -15.69 -18.62 -19.74
N ILE A 44 -15.64 -17.48 -20.43
CA ILE A 44 -14.56 -17.12 -21.35
C ILE A 44 -13.64 -16.14 -20.61
N LEU A 45 -12.37 -16.51 -20.53
CA LEU A 45 -11.31 -15.64 -20.05
C LEU A 45 -10.72 -14.89 -21.24
N HIS A 46 -10.70 -13.57 -21.17
CA HIS A 46 -10.04 -12.72 -22.15
C HIS A 46 -8.95 -11.89 -21.49
N GLN A 47 -7.80 -11.76 -22.13
CA GLN A 47 -6.72 -10.94 -21.61
C GLN A 47 -6.53 -9.68 -22.45
N GLU A 48 -6.22 -8.58 -21.79
CA GLU A 48 -5.83 -7.32 -22.39
C GLU A 48 -4.83 -6.60 -21.49
N ARG A 49 -4.10 -5.63 -22.03
CA ARG A 49 -3.17 -4.82 -21.25
C ARG A 49 -3.95 -3.92 -20.30
N PHE A 50 -3.61 -3.96 -19.02
CA PHE A 50 -4.21 -3.03 -18.05
C PHE A 50 -3.58 -1.63 -18.19
N LEU A 51 -4.42 -0.60 -18.31
CA LEU A 51 -4.06 0.81 -18.30
C LEU A 51 -4.93 1.55 -17.28
N LEU A 52 -4.33 2.37 -16.42
CA LEU A 52 -5.05 3.09 -15.35
C LEU A 52 -5.88 4.27 -15.88
N ASN A 53 -5.45 4.88 -16.99
CA ASN A 53 -6.12 6.00 -17.61
C ASN A 53 -6.22 5.76 -19.12
N THR A 54 -7.44 5.48 -19.58
CA THR A 54 -7.76 5.23 -20.99
C THR A 54 -8.24 6.48 -21.72
N ASP A 55 -8.57 7.55 -21.00
CA ASP A 55 -9.23 8.72 -21.59
C ASP A 55 -8.22 9.73 -22.18
N ASN A 56 -6.96 9.63 -21.76
CA ASN A 56 -5.85 10.47 -22.24
C ASN A 56 -4.89 9.74 -23.19
N THR A 57 -5.24 8.54 -23.68
CA THR A 57 -4.50 7.94 -24.80
C THR A 57 -4.88 8.64 -26.09
N SER A 58 -4.43 9.89 -26.23
CA SER A 58 -4.09 10.44 -27.53
C SER A 58 -3.24 9.40 -28.27
N GLU A 59 -3.40 9.33 -29.57
CA GLU A 59 -2.76 8.45 -30.55
C GLU A 59 -1.23 8.44 -30.47
N VAL A 60 -0.66 8.01 -29.34
CA VAL A 60 0.75 7.68 -29.25
C VAL A 60 0.88 6.38 -30.01
N GLU A 61 1.41 6.45 -31.23
CA GLU A 61 1.80 5.29 -32.02
C GLU A 61 2.62 4.37 -31.12
N GLU A 62 1.97 3.33 -30.59
CA GLU A 62 2.63 2.40 -29.70
C GLU A 62 3.71 1.70 -30.52
N LYS A 63 4.95 1.75 -30.03
CA LYS A 63 6.05 1.01 -30.66
C LYS A 63 5.60 -0.44 -30.87
N PRO A 64 5.88 -1.03 -32.04
CA PRO A 64 5.45 -2.39 -32.34
C PRO A 64 5.96 -3.34 -31.26
N ASN A 65 5.03 -3.94 -30.53
CA ASN A 65 5.33 -4.91 -29.50
C ASN A 65 5.35 -6.32 -30.13
N PRO A 66 6.46 -7.07 -30.02
CA PRO A 66 6.58 -8.39 -30.65
C PRO A 66 5.58 -9.43 -30.12
N TYR A 67 4.95 -9.18 -28.97
CA TYR A 67 3.94 -10.04 -28.35
C TYR A 67 2.53 -9.44 -28.37
N GLY A 68 2.34 -8.25 -28.98
CA GLY A 68 1.04 -7.58 -29.06
C GLY A 68 0.38 -7.32 -27.71
N TYR A 69 1.16 -7.14 -26.65
CA TYR A 69 0.67 -7.06 -25.26
C TYR A 69 -0.22 -8.25 -24.87
N LYS A 70 0.25 -9.45 -25.22
CA LYS A 70 -0.32 -10.71 -24.77
C LYS A 70 0.74 -11.52 -24.00
N TRP A 71 0.27 -12.32 -23.05
CA TRP A 71 1.07 -13.08 -22.12
C TRP A 71 0.64 -14.55 -22.09
N TYR A 72 1.58 -15.41 -21.69
CA TYR A 72 1.27 -16.76 -21.22
C TYR A 72 0.89 -16.68 -19.74
N ILE A 73 -0.39 -16.77 -19.43
CA ILE A 73 -0.91 -16.56 -18.08
C ILE A 73 -1.33 -17.90 -17.46
N PRO A 74 -0.66 -18.36 -16.38
CA PRO A 74 -1.16 -19.45 -15.56
C PRO A 74 -2.31 -18.93 -14.67
N PHE A 75 -3.55 -19.04 -15.15
CA PHE A 75 -4.73 -18.57 -14.45
C PHE A 75 -5.21 -19.63 -13.46
N THR A 76 -4.95 -19.38 -12.19
CA THR A 76 -5.47 -20.19 -11.09
C THR A 76 -6.87 -19.73 -10.74
N TYR A 77 -7.77 -20.66 -10.44
CA TYR A 77 -9.11 -20.34 -10.01
C TYR A 77 -9.67 -21.38 -9.05
N LEU A 78 -10.67 -20.98 -8.28
CA LEU A 78 -11.51 -21.84 -7.47
C LEU A 78 -12.96 -21.40 -7.60
N THR A 79 -13.88 -22.29 -7.24
CA THR A 79 -15.32 -22.02 -7.28
C THR A 79 -15.94 -22.25 -5.92
N GLU A 80 -17.17 -21.79 -5.72
CA GLU A 80 -17.89 -22.09 -4.49
C GLU A 80 -18.14 -23.60 -4.28
N GLU A 81 -18.39 -24.33 -5.38
CA GLU A 81 -18.67 -25.77 -5.38
C GLU A 81 -17.41 -26.63 -5.23
N ASP A 82 -16.32 -26.22 -5.89
CA ASP A 82 -15.01 -26.88 -5.84
C ASP A 82 -13.95 -25.89 -5.34
N ARG A 83 -13.54 -26.09 -4.08
CA ARG A 83 -12.52 -25.28 -3.41
C ARG A 83 -11.09 -25.72 -3.71
N GLU A 84 -10.89 -26.78 -4.50
CA GLU A 84 -9.56 -27.09 -4.98
C GLU A 84 -9.12 -26.07 -6.02
N GLN A 85 -7.89 -25.56 -5.86
CA GLN A 85 -7.33 -24.63 -6.82
C GLN A 85 -7.06 -25.35 -8.14
N ARG A 86 -7.78 -24.95 -9.18
CA ARG A 86 -7.60 -25.40 -10.56
C ARG A 86 -6.67 -24.42 -11.30
N LEU A 87 -6.06 -24.88 -12.39
CA LEU A 87 -5.17 -24.09 -13.24
C LEU A 87 -5.59 -24.23 -14.71
N VAL A 88 -5.75 -23.11 -15.41
CA VAL A 88 -5.91 -23.05 -16.86
C VAL A 88 -4.91 -22.05 -17.44
N TRP A 89 -4.39 -22.32 -18.64
CA TRP A 89 -3.43 -21.44 -19.29
C TRP A 89 -4.10 -20.57 -20.36
N LEU A 90 -3.90 -19.26 -20.29
CA LEU A 90 -4.19 -18.36 -21.41
C LEU A 90 -2.93 -18.24 -22.26
N ASN A 91 -2.93 -18.86 -23.43
CA ASN A 91 -1.77 -18.90 -24.34
C ASN A 91 -1.83 -17.73 -25.34
N LEU A 92 -1.37 -16.54 -24.93
CA LEU A 92 -1.40 -15.31 -25.73
C LEU A 92 -2.81 -14.85 -26.18
N GLY A 93 -3.85 -15.39 -25.58
CA GLY A 93 -5.23 -15.11 -25.98
C GLY A 93 -6.20 -15.48 -24.88
N SER A 94 -7.27 -16.16 -25.25
CA SER A 94 -8.35 -16.55 -24.35
C SER A 94 -8.24 -18.00 -23.88
N ALA A 95 -8.95 -18.32 -22.80
CA ALA A 95 -9.16 -19.66 -22.30
C ALA A 95 -10.62 -19.83 -21.85
N THR A 96 -11.08 -21.06 -21.69
CA THR A 96 -12.45 -21.36 -21.23
C THR A 96 -12.42 -22.17 -19.95
N ILE A 97 -13.35 -21.88 -19.03
CA ILE A 97 -13.54 -22.61 -17.78
C ILE A 97 -14.99 -23.11 -17.71
N PRO A 98 -15.26 -24.37 -17.32
CA PRO A 98 -16.61 -24.86 -17.08
C PRO A 98 -17.33 -24.01 -16.03
N LYS A 99 -18.59 -23.67 -16.29
CA LYS A 99 -19.38 -22.87 -15.35
C LYS A 99 -19.91 -23.76 -14.21
N PRO A 100 -19.74 -23.38 -12.93
CA PRO A 100 -20.35 -24.10 -11.82
C PRO A 100 -21.87 -23.92 -11.85
N LYS A 101 -22.62 -24.87 -11.28
CA LYS A 101 -24.10 -24.82 -11.33
C LYS A 101 -24.63 -23.62 -10.55
N ARG A 102 -23.96 -23.26 -9.46
CA ARG A 102 -24.27 -22.10 -8.62
C ARG A 102 -23.00 -21.46 -8.07
N GLY A 103 -23.18 -20.25 -7.56
CA GLY A 103 -22.16 -19.55 -6.80
C GLY A 103 -21.23 -18.68 -7.63
N TRP A 104 -20.05 -18.46 -7.08
CA TRP A 104 -19.03 -17.57 -7.62
C TRP A 104 -17.80 -18.33 -8.09
N LEU A 105 -17.03 -17.67 -8.97
CA LEU A 105 -15.69 -18.07 -9.39
C LEU A 105 -14.71 -17.00 -8.94
N LEU A 106 -13.61 -17.41 -8.33
CA LEU A 106 -12.52 -16.53 -7.95
C LEU A 106 -11.25 -16.95 -8.68
N GLY A 107 -10.73 -16.05 -9.51
CA GLY A 107 -9.47 -16.18 -10.23
C GLY A 107 -8.30 -15.51 -9.50
N ASN A 108 -7.08 -15.88 -9.90
CA ASN A 108 -5.82 -15.49 -9.30
C ASN A 108 -5.74 -15.82 -7.81
N CYS A 109 -5.97 -17.10 -7.48
CA CYS A 109 -5.94 -17.60 -6.10
C CYS A 109 -4.65 -17.21 -5.39
N GLU A 110 -4.79 -16.69 -4.17
CA GLU A 110 -3.69 -16.22 -3.31
C GLU A 110 -2.83 -15.10 -3.93
N PHE A 111 -3.32 -14.45 -5.00
CA PHE A 111 -2.62 -13.35 -5.68
C PHE A 111 -1.21 -13.72 -6.17
N LYS A 112 -0.97 -15.00 -6.49
CA LYS A 112 0.34 -15.50 -6.95
C LYS A 112 0.70 -15.04 -8.36
N GLY A 113 -0.31 -14.73 -9.18
CA GLY A 113 -0.14 -14.25 -10.54
C GLY A 113 0.02 -12.74 -10.61
N PHE A 114 0.95 -12.26 -11.44
CA PHE A 114 1.17 -10.83 -11.70
C PHE A 114 0.18 -10.29 -12.75
N PHE A 115 -1.11 -10.39 -12.45
CA PHE A 115 -2.19 -9.90 -13.31
C PHE A 115 -3.43 -9.55 -12.49
N ARG A 116 -4.29 -8.70 -13.05
CA ARG A 116 -5.60 -8.38 -12.45
C ARG A 116 -6.67 -9.32 -12.99
N VAL A 117 -7.73 -9.51 -12.22
CA VAL A 117 -8.94 -10.20 -12.67
C VAL A 117 -10.10 -9.23 -12.65
N MET A 118 -10.85 -9.19 -13.74
CA MET A 118 -12.07 -8.42 -13.87
C MET A 118 -13.23 -9.38 -14.08
N TYR A 119 -14.36 -9.14 -13.42
CA TYR A 119 -15.58 -9.91 -13.59
C TYR A 119 -16.72 -9.01 -14.09
N GLU A 120 -17.75 -9.63 -14.67
CA GLU A 120 -19.01 -8.96 -14.92
C GLU A 120 -19.73 -8.58 -13.61
N LYS A 121 -20.66 -7.64 -13.69
CA LYS A 121 -21.31 -7.02 -12.53
C LYS A 121 -22.02 -8.04 -11.65
N GLU A 122 -22.67 -9.05 -12.23
CA GLU A 122 -23.36 -10.10 -11.48
C GLU A 122 -22.39 -10.90 -10.60
N MET A 123 -21.23 -11.26 -11.14
CA MET A 123 -20.21 -12.02 -10.42
C MET A 123 -19.60 -11.21 -9.27
N TRP A 124 -19.33 -9.91 -9.49
CA TRP A 124 -18.93 -9.01 -8.42
C TRP A 124 -19.96 -8.95 -7.29
N GLY A 125 -21.26 -8.92 -7.63
CA GLY A 125 -22.35 -9.00 -6.65
C GLY A 125 -22.28 -10.27 -5.80
N LYS A 126 -22.11 -11.44 -6.43
CA LYS A 126 -21.99 -12.73 -5.73
C LYS A 126 -20.77 -12.78 -4.80
N LEU A 127 -19.61 -12.29 -5.26
CA LEU A 127 -18.39 -12.21 -4.45
C LEU A 127 -18.55 -11.24 -3.26
N ALA A 128 -19.19 -10.09 -3.48
CA ALA A 128 -19.47 -9.12 -2.41
C ALA A 128 -20.42 -9.69 -1.36
N GLU A 129 -21.51 -10.36 -1.78
CA GLU A 129 -22.40 -11.07 -0.88
C GLU A 129 -21.68 -12.15 -0.06
N GLN A 130 -20.79 -12.91 -0.69
CA GLN A 130 -19.98 -13.91 0.00
C GLN A 130 -19.08 -13.27 1.07
N LEU A 131 -18.40 -12.15 0.75
CA LEU A 131 -17.57 -11.43 1.71
C LEU A 131 -18.37 -10.92 2.92
N LEU A 132 -19.58 -10.40 2.68
CA LEU A 132 -20.47 -9.92 3.74
C LEU A 132 -21.03 -11.06 4.60
N LYS A 133 -21.39 -12.19 4.00
CA LYS A 133 -21.93 -13.36 4.71
C LYS A 133 -20.84 -14.10 5.49
N ASN A 134 -19.69 -14.34 4.86
CA ASN A 134 -18.54 -15.01 5.47
C ASN A 134 -17.25 -14.74 4.67
N HIS A 135 -16.40 -13.87 5.18
CA HIS A 135 -15.14 -13.49 4.55
C HIS A 135 -14.04 -14.56 4.59
N THR A 136 -14.16 -15.62 5.41
CA THR A 136 -13.11 -16.66 5.52
C THR A 136 -13.18 -17.70 4.39
N LYS A 137 -14.34 -17.85 3.74
CA LYS A 137 -14.56 -18.85 2.69
C LYS A 137 -13.85 -18.57 1.37
N ASN A 138 -13.27 -17.38 1.20
CA ASN A 138 -12.65 -16.95 -0.06
C ASN A 138 -11.15 -17.32 -0.17
N HIS A 139 -10.62 -17.98 0.86
CA HIS A 139 -9.23 -18.43 0.90
C HIS A 139 -9.15 -19.94 1.08
N ALA A 140 -8.51 -20.64 0.15
CA ALA A 140 -8.22 -22.06 0.26
C ALA A 140 -7.35 -22.42 1.49
N SER A 141 -6.62 -21.44 2.03
CA SER A 141 -5.65 -21.61 3.12
C SER A 141 -6.10 -21.06 4.50
N ILE A 142 -7.23 -20.35 4.61
CA ILE A 142 -7.67 -19.76 5.90
C ILE A 142 -8.50 -20.72 6.75
N ASP A 143 -9.09 -21.77 6.17
CA ASP A 143 -9.89 -22.74 6.93
C ASP A 143 -9.06 -23.51 8.00
N ASN A 144 -7.72 -23.42 7.98
CA ASN A 144 -6.82 -24.10 8.92
C ASN A 144 -6.23 -23.21 10.04
N TYR A 145 -6.56 -21.92 10.13
CA TYR A 145 -5.91 -21.01 11.12
C TYR A 145 -6.78 -20.67 12.35
N ASN A 146 -8.01 -21.16 12.40
CA ASN A 146 -8.93 -20.83 13.50
C ASN A 146 -8.86 -21.80 14.70
N ASP A 147 -7.92 -22.74 14.71
CA ASP A 147 -7.89 -23.80 15.72
C ASP A 147 -6.60 -23.80 16.53
N HIS A 148 -6.26 -22.71 17.23
CA HIS A 148 -5.36 -22.77 18.39
C HIS A 148 -5.70 -21.69 19.42
N ASN A 149 -6.61 -22.03 20.33
CA ASN A 149 -6.59 -21.56 21.71
C ASN A 149 -5.25 -21.97 22.36
N LEU A 150 -4.26 -21.08 22.39
CA LEU A 150 -3.04 -21.28 23.17
C LEU A 150 -2.55 -19.95 23.80
N LEU A 151 -3.10 -19.65 24.98
CA LEU A 151 -2.43 -19.22 26.22
C LEU A 151 -1.38 -18.08 26.25
N PHE A 152 -1.14 -17.32 25.17
CA PHE A 152 -0.44 -16.03 25.25
C PHE A 152 -1.09 -15.04 24.30
N ASP A 153 -1.85 -14.11 24.87
CA ASP A 153 -2.74 -13.16 24.19
C ASP A 153 -1.94 -11.99 23.57
N PHE A 154 -1.01 -12.31 22.67
CA PHE A 154 -0.37 -11.32 21.80
C PHE A 154 -1.10 -11.31 20.45
N PRO A 155 -1.72 -10.19 20.04
CA PRO A 155 -2.37 -10.11 18.73
C PRO A 155 -1.37 -10.49 17.62
N SER A 156 -1.73 -11.41 16.74
CA SER A 156 -0.91 -11.80 15.59
C SER A 156 -0.64 -10.60 14.67
N LEU A 157 0.40 -10.63 13.83
CA LEU A 157 0.66 -9.56 12.85
C LEU A 157 -0.59 -9.23 12.00
N MET A 158 -1.35 -10.28 11.65
CA MET A 158 -2.60 -10.22 10.90
C MET A 158 -3.73 -9.46 11.63
N THR A 159 -3.65 -9.28 12.95
CA THR A 159 -4.61 -8.48 13.73
C THR A 159 -4.05 -7.11 14.11
N ARG A 160 -2.72 -6.97 14.27
CA ARG A 160 -2.07 -5.67 14.53
C ARG A 160 -2.20 -4.72 13.35
N TYR A 161 -1.97 -5.21 12.12
CA TYR A 161 -1.99 -4.34 10.93
C TYR A 161 -3.38 -3.76 10.63
N PRO A 162 -4.48 -4.55 10.60
CA PRO A 162 -5.81 -4.01 10.40
C PRO A 162 -6.25 -3.09 11.54
N ARG A 163 -5.92 -3.42 12.80
CA ARG A 163 -6.24 -2.55 13.95
C ARG A 163 -5.61 -1.17 13.83
N ARG A 164 -4.33 -1.10 13.43
CA ARG A 164 -3.65 0.17 13.13
C ARG A 164 -4.36 0.93 12.01
N LEU A 165 -4.64 0.25 10.88
CA LEU A 165 -5.26 0.88 9.72
C LEU A 165 -6.66 1.42 10.03
N ILE A 166 -7.50 0.63 10.71
CA ILE A 166 -8.86 1.02 11.12
C ILE A 166 -8.81 2.23 12.05
N LEU A 167 -7.93 2.23 13.05
CA LEU A 167 -7.81 3.38 13.96
C LEU A 167 -7.34 4.62 13.21
N SER A 168 -6.33 4.49 12.35
CA SER A 168 -5.81 5.60 11.54
C SER A 168 -6.90 6.22 10.68
N LEU A 169 -7.61 5.41 9.90
CA LEU A 169 -8.70 5.87 9.03
C LEU A 169 -9.85 6.47 9.85
N ALA A 170 -10.24 5.84 10.96
CA ALA A 170 -11.31 6.37 11.80
C ALA A 170 -10.95 7.75 12.40
N CYS A 171 -9.68 7.98 12.76
CA CYS A 171 -9.22 9.28 13.20
C CYS A 171 -9.12 10.31 12.07
N GLU A 172 -8.73 9.88 10.87
CA GLU A 172 -8.64 10.73 9.67
C GLU A 172 -10.02 11.22 9.22
N PHE A 173 -11.03 10.34 9.23
CA PHE A 173 -12.44 10.66 8.97
C PHE A 173 -13.19 11.19 10.20
N GLU A 174 -12.47 11.61 11.25
CA GLU A 174 -13.00 12.35 12.40
C GLU A 174 -14.13 11.63 13.16
N VAL A 175 -14.05 10.30 13.23
CA VAL A 175 -14.97 9.49 14.06
C VAL A 175 -14.72 9.82 15.54
N GLU A 176 -15.69 10.47 16.18
CA GLU A 176 -15.58 11.02 17.55
C GLU A 176 -15.02 10.03 18.57
N LYS A 177 -15.49 8.78 18.56
CA LYS A 177 -15.03 7.72 19.47
C LYS A 177 -13.55 7.35 19.26
N ALA A 178 -13.08 7.34 18.01
CA ALA A 178 -11.70 7.01 17.68
C ALA A 178 -10.76 8.15 18.05
N VAL A 179 -11.14 9.39 17.72
CA VAL A 179 -10.38 10.60 18.06
C VAL A 179 -10.26 10.77 19.57
N SER A 180 -11.38 10.63 20.30
CA SER A 180 -11.37 10.72 21.78
C SER A 180 -10.52 9.62 22.42
N TYR A 181 -10.56 8.38 21.90
CA TYR A 181 -9.70 7.29 22.35
C TYR A 181 -8.22 7.62 22.15
N ALA A 182 -7.81 8.00 20.93
CA ALA A 182 -6.43 8.33 20.62
C ALA A 182 -5.93 9.54 21.44
N LYS A 183 -6.75 10.58 21.59
CA LYS A 183 -6.43 11.75 22.42
C LYS A 183 -6.25 11.38 23.89
N SER A 184 -7.12 10.53 24.44
CA SER A 184 -7.00 10.06 25.83
C SER A 184 -5.72 9.26 26.06
N MET A 185 -5.30 8.44 25.09
CA MET A 185 -4.04 7.70 25.13
C MET A 185 -2.84 8.64 25.10
N PHE A 186 -2.88 9.67 24.25
CA PHE A 186 -1.83 10.69 24.17
C PHE A 186 -1.71 11.49 25.47
N ASP A 187 -2.85 11.94 26.03
CA ASP A 187 -2.87 12.68 27.30
C ASP A 187 -2.34 11.85 28.46
N ASN A 188 -2.71 10.56 28.52
CA ASN A 188 -2.20 9.63 29.52
C ASN A 188 -0.70 9.41 29.36
N TRP A 189 -0.21 9.29 28.12
CA TRP A 189 1.22 9.20 27.83
C TRP A 189 1.98 10.45 28.28
N MET A 190 1.45 11.65 28.02
CA MET A 190 2.07 12.91 28.48
C MET A 190 2.12 13.02 30.01
N LYS A 191 1.10 12.52 30.71
CA LYS A 191 1.00 12.60 32.18
C LYS A 191 1.81 11.53 32.90
N LEU A 192 1.72 10.28 32.44
CA LEU A 192 2.23 9.10 33.15
C LEU A 192 3.55 8.59 32.57
N GLY A 193 3.89 8.94 31.33
CA GLY A 193 5.10 8.49 30.65
C GLY A 193 5.09 7.01 30.25
N HIS A 194 3.95 6.33 30.34
CA HIS A 194 3.85 4.92 29.96
C HIS A 194 4.02 4.73 28.44
N PRO A 195 4.88 3.80 27.98
CA PRO A 195 5.13 3.60 26.57
C PRO A 195 3.86 3.21 25.82
N LEU A 196 3.62 3.85 24.67
CA LEU A 196 2.49 3.50 23.80
C LEU A 196 2.77 2.17 23.06
N PRO A 197 1.72 1.43 22.69
CA PRO A 197 1.86 0.31 21.77
C PRO A 197 2.50 0.77 20.46
N ALA A 198 3.61 0.13 20.06
CA ALA A 198 4.41 0.56 18.91
C ALA A 198 3.62 0.61 17.59
N ASP A 199 2.60 -0.24 17.46
CA ASP A 199 1.72 -0.30 16.29
C ASP A 199 0.70 0.85 16.22
N LEU A 200 0.36 1.47 17.36
CA LEU A 200 -0.59 2.59 17.43
C LEU A 200 0.10 3.95 17.67
N ALA A 201 1.38 3.94 18.01
CA ALA A 201 2.13 5.13 18.41
C ALA A 201 2.02 6.26 17.38
N MET A 202 2.18 5.97 16.09
CA MET A 202 2.05 6.97 15.02
C MET A 202 0.70 7.68 15.05
N THR A 203 -0.40 6.91 15.04
CA THR A 203 -1.76 7.47 15.02
C THR A 203 -2.04 8.28 16.29
N ILE A 204 -1.61 7.78 17.46
CA ILE A 204 -1.85 8.45 18.74
C ILE A 204 -1.05 9.75 18.83
N TYR A 205 0.24 9.77 18.47
CA TYR A 205 1.03 11.00 18.43
C TYR A 205 0.45 12.01 17.43
N SER A 206 0.09 11.54 16.24
CA SER A 206 -0.48 12.38 15.18
C SER A 206 -1.79 13.04 15.62
N VAL A 207 -2.70 12.29 16.25
CA VAL A 207 -3.95 12.86 16.79
C VAL A 207 -3.66 13.85 17.92
N GLY A 208 -2.75 13.51 18.85
CA GLY A 208 -2.35 14.40 19.94
C GLY A 208 -1.79 15.73 19.46
N ILE A 209 -0.98 15.72 18.40
CA ILE A 209 -0.43 16.91 17.76
C ILE A 209 -1.47 17.67 16.91
N LYS A 210 -2.33 16.95 16.17
CA LYS A 210 -3.41 17.52 15.36
C LYS A 210 -4.39 18.31 16.23
N GLU A 211 -4.78 17.73 17.36
CA GLU A 211 -5.76 18.27 18.32
C GLU A 211 -5.13 19.22 19.35
N GLY A 212 -3.80 19.27 19.40
CA GLY A 212 -3.02 19.94 20.44
C GLY A 212 -2.54 21.33 20.06
N GLY A 213 -1.67 21.87 20.91
CA GLY A 213 -1.02 23.15 20.72
C GLY A 213 0.50 23.11 20.91
N ALA A 214 1.07 24.27 21.23
CA ALA A 214 2.51 24.39 21.41
C ALA A 214 3.03 23.52 22.57
N LYS A 215 2.21 23.30 23.60
CA LYS A 215 2.56 22.47 24.75
C LYS A 215 2.77 21.00 24.36
N GLU A 216 1.81 20.43 23.64
CA GLU A 216 1.84 19.04 23.16
C GLU A 216 2.98 18.87 22.15
N TRP A 217 3.16 19.85 21.26
CA TRP A 217 4.25 19.88 20.29
C TRP A 217 5.62 19.92 20.97
N ASP A 218 5.82 20.83 21.93
CA ASP A 218 7.09 20.96 22.66
C ASP A 218 7.41 19.69 23.47
N PHE A 219 6.40 19.01 24.00
CA PHE A 219 6.57 17.72 24.67
C PHE A 219 7.12 16.66 23.72
N VAL A 220 6.44 16.45 22.57
CA VAL A 220 6.85 15.46 21.56
C VAL A 220 8.23 15.79 21.00
N TRP A 221 8.52 17.06 20.74
CA TRP A 221 9.83 17.52 20.29
C TRP A 221 10.96 17.21 21.29
N ASN A 222 10.73 17.51 22.58
CA ASN A 222 11.72 17.21 23.61
C ASN A 222 11.90 15.69 23.79
N LYS A 223 10.83 14.90 23.63
CA LYS A 223 10.92 13.44 23.63
C LYS A 223 11.75 12.92 22.44
N ALA A 224 11.52 13.44 21.24
CA ALA A 224 12.26 13.07 20.03
C ALA A 224 13.77 13.35 20.14
N LYS A 225 14.15 14.45 20.81
CA LYS A 225 15.56 14.78 21.07
C LYS A 225 16.24 13.90 22.13
N THR A 226 15.46 13.38 23.08
CA THR A 226 15.99 12.65 24.25
C THR A 226 15.94 11.14 24.09
N THR A 227 15.09 10.61 23.20
CA THR A 227 15.04 9.17 22.95
C THR A 227 16.28 8.64 22.23
N VAL A 228 16.72 7.45 22.63
CA VAL A 228 17.82 6.70 22.02
C VAL A 228 17.34 5.72 20.95
N VAL A 229 16.02 5.49 20.86
CA VAL A 229 15.42 4.53 19.92
C VAL A 229 15.15 5.24 18.59
N ALA A 230 15.89 4.87 17.55
CA ALA A 230 15.80 5.53 16.24
C ALA A 230 14.38 5.48 15.64
N SER A 231 13.74 4.32 15.66
CA SER A 231 12.37 4.17 15.14
C SER A 231 11.34 4.99 15.92
N GLU A 232 11.49 5.12 17.24
CA GLU A 232 10.61 5.97 18.05
C GLU A 232 10.84 7.45 17.70
N ARG A 233 12.09 7.87 17.55
CA ARG A 233 12.45 9.24 17.15
C ARG A 233 11.83 9.59 15.80
N ASP A 234 11.92 8.70 14.81
CA ASP A 234 11.39 8.97 13.47
C ASP A 234 9.87 9.16 13.50
N ILE A 235 9.14 8.28 14.20
CA ILE A 235 7.69 8.39 14.39
C ILE A 235 7.32 9.70 15.11
N LEU A 236 8.05 10.06 16.17
CA LEU A 236 7.79 11.31 16.91
C LEU A 236 8.01 12.52 16.00
N LEU A 237 9.09 12.55 15.23
CA LEU A 237 9.39 13.64 14.30
C LEU A 237 8.33 13.77 13.20
N GLU A 238 7.94 12.66 12.59
CA GLU A 238 6.89 12.63 11.56
C GLU A 238 5.54 13.13 12.12
N SER A 239 5.19 12.72 13.35
CA SER A 239 3.93 13.13 13.97
C SER A 239 3.81 14.65 14.22
N LEU A 240 4.94 15.36 14.37
CA LEU A 240 4.96 16.82 14.59
C LEU A 240 4.41 17.60 13.41
N VAL A 241 4.42 17.02 12.21
CA VAL A 241 3.92 17.64 10.98
C VAL A 241 2.39 17.70 10.94
N HIS A 242 1.72 16.83 11.69
CA HIS A 242 0.25 16.79 11.73
C HIS A 242 -0.39 17.96 12.50
N THR A 243 0.41 18.92 13.00
CA THR A 243 -0.11 20.09 13.72
C THR A 243 -0.96 20.97 12.82
N GLN A 244 -2.02 21.54 13.39
CA GLN A 244 -2.87 22.52 12.70
C GLN A 244 -2.32 23.95 12.76
N LYS A 245 -1.25 24.17 13.54
CA LYS A 245 -0.64 25.50 13.71
C LYS A 245 0.55 25.63 12.77
N SER A 246 0.37 26.35 11.66
CA SER A 246 1.40 26.56 10.63
C SER A 246 2.73 27.03 11.23
N TRP A 247 2.70 27.85 12.28
CA TRP A 247 3.91 28.35 12.93
C TRP A 247 4.76 27.35 13.70
N LEU A 248 4.18 26.21 14.07
CA LEU A 248 4.95 25.14 14.71
C LEU A 248 5.80 24.36 13.70
N LEU A 249 5.40 24.33 12.41
CA LEU A 249 6.16 23.65 11.36
C LEU A 249 7.51 24.33 11.09
N TYR A 250 7.55 25.67 11.12
CA TYR A 250 8.76 26.44 10.83
C TYR A 250 9.60 26.82 12.06
N ARG A 251 9.22 26.39 13.26
CA ARG A 251 9.82 26.86 14.52
C ARG A 251 11.28 26.45 14.71
N THR A 252 11.73 25.33 14.17
CA THR A 252 13.10 24.81 14.37
C THR A 252 13.77 24.37 13.06
N PRO A 253 15.11 24.37 12.97
CA PRO A 253 15.80 23.90 11.77
C PRO A 253 15.46 22.45 11.37
N LEU A 254 15.33 21.55 12.36
CA LEU A 254 14.98 20.16 12.11
C LEU A 254 13.46 19.99 11.83
N SER A 255 12.58 20.82 12.39
CA SER A 255 11.17 20.85 11.94
C SER A 255 11.05 21.35 10.49
N LYS A 256 11.91 22.30 10.07
CA LYS A 256 12.02 22.71 8.66
C LYS A 256 12.50 21.55 7.76
N MET A 257 13.48 20.75 8.18
CA MET A 257 13.94 19.58 7.41
C MET A 257 12.89 18.47 7.31
N VAL A 258 12.23 18.12 8.41
CA VAL A 258 11.16 17.10 8.42
C VAL A 258 9.95 17.61 7.62
N ALA A 259 9.64 18.90 7.70
CA ALA A 259 8.64 19.52 6.85
C ALA A 259 9.03 19.43 5.36
N LEU A 260 10.32 19.49 4.96
CA LEU A 260 10.71 19.34 3.55
C LEU A 260 10.24 18.01 2.97
N GLU A 261 10.63 16.91 3.63
CA GLU A 261 10.39 15.55 3.16
C GLU A 261 8.89 15.26 3.10
N TYR A 262 8.15 15.75 4.11
CA TYR A 262 6.71 15.65 4.13
C TYR A 262 6.05 16.51 3.05
N VAL A 263 6.47 17.77 2.88
CA VAL A 263 5.94 18.71 1.88
C VAL A 263 6.20 18.21 0.46
N THR A 264 7.37 17.61 0.19
CA THR A 264 7.66 17.02 -1.13
C THR A 264 6.77 15.84 -1.47
N THR A 265 6.28 15.13 -0.45
CA THR A 265 5.48 13.91 -0.60
C THR A 265 3.97 14.20 -0.60
N HIS A 266 3.52 15.21 0.16
CA HIS A 266 2.10 15.52 0.41
C HIS A 266 1.72 16.94 -0.06
N TRP A 267 2.41 17.46 -1.08
CA TRP A 267 2.22 18.82 -1.61
C TRP A 267 0.76 19.15 -1.90
N THR A 268 0.06 18.27 -2.62
CA THR A 268 -1.33 18.46 -3.02
C THR A 268 -2.28 18.54 -1.83
N GLU A 269 -2.02 17.77 -0.76
CA GLU A 269 -2.83 17.77 0.46
C GLU A 269 -2.63 19.06 1.25
N LEU A 270 -1.38 19.54 1.34
CA LEU A 270 -1.04 20.76 2.09
C LEU A 270 -1.58 22.02 1.43
N VAL A 271 -1.47 22.13 0.10
CA VAL A 271 -2.03 23.26 -0.66
C VAL A 271 -3.54 23.33 -0.50
N THR A 272 -4.22 22.17 -0.53
CA THR A 272 -5.66 22.08 -0.30
C THR A 272 -6.04 22.42 1.14
N LYS A 273 -5.22 22.02 2.11
CA LYS A 273 -5.50 22.19 3.55
C LYS A 273 -5.33 23.62 4.05
N PHE A 274 -4.29 24.31 3.62
CA PHE A 274 -3.96 25.64 4.14
C PHE A 274 -4.52 26.79 3.32
N GLU A 275 -5.08 26.52 2.13
CA GLU A 275 -5.68 27.51 1.21
C GLU A 275 -4.77 28.72 0.90
N ASP A 276 -3.47 28.62 1.17
CA ASP A 276 -2.48 29.69 1.03
C ASP A 276 -1.27 29.16 0.28
N GLU A 277 -1.36 29.24 -1.04
CA GLU A 277 -0.32 28.79 -1.97
C GLU A 277 0.98 29.61 -1.78
N VAL A 278 0.86 30.87 -1.37
CA VAL A 278 2.01 31.76 -1.15
C VAL A 278 2.78 31.32 0.10
N LEU A 279 2.08 31.05 1.20
CA LEU A 279 2.67 30.48 2.40
C LEU A 279 3.38 29.15 2.09
N MET A 280 2.76 28.27 1.29
CA MET A 280 3.34 26.98 0.93
C MET A 280 4.57 27.10 0.02
N GLN A 281 4.55 28.03 -0.95
CA GLN A 281 5.72 28.33 -1.79
C GLN A 281 6.85 28.97 -0.98
N ASP A 282 6.54 29.86 -0.04
CA ASP A 282 7.52 30.44 0.87
C ASP A 282 8.14 29.39 1.80
N ILE A 283 7.33 28.44 2.30
CA ILE A 283 7.81 27.27 3.06
C ILE A 283 8.79 26.46 2.21
N VAL A 284 8.42 26.08 0.98
CA VAL A 284 9.32 25.30 0.10
C VAL A 284 10.60 26.08 -0.18
N ARG A 285 10.52 27.38 -0.46
CA ARG A 285 11.69 28.22 -0.76
C ARG A 285 12.62 28.33 0.45
N GLU A 286 12.08 28.58 1.63
CA GLU A 286 12.86 28.74 2.86
C GLU A 286 13.53 27.41 3.28
N VAL A 287 12.79 26.31 3.15
CA VAL A 287 13.28 24.98 3.50
C VAL A 287 14.32 24.48 2.50
N THR A 288 14.10 24.69 1.19
CA THR A 288 15.07 24.36 0.13
C THR A 288 16.35 25.17 0.29
N SER A 289 16.24 26.46 0.62
CA SER A 289 17.38 27.32 0.94
C SER A 289 18.16 26.79 2.14
N PHE A 290 17.48 26.42 3.22
CA PHE A 290 18.12 25.84 4.42
C PHE A 290 18.87 24.54 4.11
N VAL A 291 18.26 23.60 3.38
CA VAL A 291 18.90 22.32 3.03
C VAL A 291 20.08 22.52 2.09
N ASN A 292 20.00 23.42 1.13
CA ASN A 292 21.12 23.76 0.26
C ASN A 292 22.30 24.38 1.04
N ILE A 293 22.01 25.20 2.06
CA ILE A 293 23.04 25.77 2.95
C ILE A 293 23.71 24.67 3.80
N GLU A 294 22.93 23.76 4.42
CA GLU A 294 23.44 22.61 5.19
C GLU A 294 24.27 21.65 4.32
N TYR A 295 23.80 21.36 3.10
CA TYR A 295 24.50 20.52 2.14
C TYR A 295 25.82 21.15 1.70
N HIS A 296 25.83 22.46 1.45
CA HIS A 296 27.07 23.20 1.17
C HIS A 296 28.03 23.23 2.37
N TYR A 297 27.53 23.36 3.61
CA TYR A 297 28.37 23.30 4.82
C TYR A 297 29.00 21.92 5.09
N LYS A 298 28.35 20.83 4.66
CA LYS A 298 28.92 19.47 4.77
C LYS A 298 29.95 19.14 3.68
N GLN A 299 29.81 19.73 2.49
CA GLN A 299 30.75 19.57 1.37
C GLN A 299 31.97 20.49 1.51
N VAL A 300 31.78 21.70 2.03
CA VAL A 300 32.84 22.68 2.27
C VAL A 300 33.24 22.57 3.75
N GLY A 301 34.12 21.62 4.06
CA GLY A 301 34.62 21.40 5.42
C GLY A 301 35.02 22.70 6.11
N LYS A 302 34.79 22.78 7.43
CA LYS A 302 35.05 23.96 8.27
C LYS A 302 36.35 24.68 7.84
N PRO A 303 36.34 26.01 7.65
CA PRO A 303 37.57 26.73 7.35
C PRO A 303 38.56 26.45 8.47
N LYS A 304 39.76 25.99 8.09
CA LYS A 304 40.88 25.86 9.03
C LYS A 304 41.15 27.25 9.58
N THR A 305 40.83 27.46 10.85
CA THR A 305 41.26 28.64 11.59
C THR A 305 42.78 28.61 11.66
N SER A 306 43.41 29.54 10.96
CA SER A 306 44.83 29.89 11.08
C SER A 306 45.10 30.59 12.41
#